data_AF-A0A6N7MCR2-F1
#
_entry.id   AF-A0A6N7MCR2-F1
#
_cell.length_a   1.000
_cell.length_b   1.000
_cell.length_c   1.000
_cell.angle_alpha   90.00
_cell.angle_beta   90.00
_cell.angle_gamma   90.00
#
_symmetry.space_group_name_H-M   'P 1'
#
loop_
_entity.id
_entity.type
_entity.pdbx_description
1 polymer ?
#
loop_
_entity_poly.entity_id
_entity_poly.type
_entity_poly.pdbx_seq_one_letter_code
_entity_poly.pdbx_strand_id
1 'polypeptide(L)'
;MVREYIFIILFFLYFECPSFTQEVNIKMNVPEHIQAGSDITVEIELNKGERGGLARFQQQLPKGITATAINLANADFSFEKNKITLIWLKLPDESRVKVVYSIHANKHLKGEFSIGGEVFIC
;
A
#
# COMPACT_ATOMS: atom_id res chain seq x y z
N MET A 1 -32.14 -5.04 42.44
CA MET A 1 -32.31 -6.20 41.54
C MET A 1 -32.46 -5.79 40.08
N VAL A 2 -33.61 -5.33 39.55
CA VAL A 2 -33.77 -5.08 38.07
C VAL A 2 -32.86 -3.96 37.52
N ARG A 3 -32.61 -2.91 38.31
CA ARG A 3 -31.76 -1.76 37.91
C ARG A 3 -30.29 -2.12 37.74
N GLU A 4 -29.80 -3.14 38.44
CA GLU A 4 -28.40 -3.59 38.38
C GLU A 4 -28.13 -4.42 37.12
N TYR A 5 -29.12 -5.22 36.68
CA TYR A 5 -29.04 -5.99 35.43
C TYR A 5 -29.07 -5.11 34.17
N ILE A 6 -29.77 -3.96 34.22
CA ILE A 6 -29.79 -3.00 33.10
C ILE A 6 -28.39 -2.42 32.83
N PHE A 7 -27.61 -2.14 33.88
CA PHE A 7 -26.23 -1.65 33.73
C PHE A 7 -25.27 -2.73 33.19
N ILE A 8 -25.49 -4.00 33.55
CA ILE A 8 -24.68 -5.13 33.08
C ILE A 8 -24.94 -5.42 31.59
N ILE A 9 -26.19 -5.30 31.12
CA ILE A 9 -26.57 -5.50 29.71
C ILE A 9 -26.04 -4.37 28.81
N LEU A 10 -26.04 -3.12 29.30
CA LEU A 10 -25.47 -1.99 28.56
C LEU A 10 -23.93 -2.05 28.47
N PHE A 11 -23.26 -2.60 29.48
CA PHE A 11 -21.81 -2.80 29.47
C PHE A 11 -21.36 -3.89 28.46
N PHE A 12 -22.17 -4.92 28.26
CA PHE A 12 -21.90 -6.01 27.31
C PHE A 12 -22.16 -5.64 25.83
N LEU A 13 -22.98 -4.62 25.55
CA LEU A 13 -23.21 -4.09 24.19
C LEU A 13 -22.13 -3.10 23.72
N TYR A 14 -21.29 -2.61 24.64
CA TYR A 14 -20.15 -1.71 24.34
C TYR A 14 -18.84 -2.46 24.08
N PHE A 15 -18.81 -3.75 24.40
CA PHE A 15 -17.64 -4.60 24.18
C PHE A 15 -17.89 -5.47 22.94
N GLU A 16 -16.85 -5.74 22.17
CA GLU A 16 -16.89 -6.50 20.91
C GLU A 16 -17.23 -5.66 19.65
N CYS A 17 -16.51 -4.57 19.42
CA CYS A 17 -15.89 -4.48 18.09
C CYS A 17 -14.64 -5.35 18.18
N PRO A 18 -14.67 -6.63 17.73
CA PRO A 18 -13.44 -7.39 17.61
C PRO A 18 -12.60 -6.62 16.61
N SER A 19 -11.61 -5.91 17.14
CA SER A 19 -10.60 -5.23 16.36
C SER A 19 -9.77 -6.33 15.72
N PHE A 20 -10.28 -6.88 14.61
CA PHE A 20 -9.52 -7.74 13.75
C PHE A 20 -8.54 -6.86 12.99
N THR A 21 -7.49 -6.45 13.71
CA THR A 21 -6.30 -5.84 13.13
C THR A 21 -5.50 -6.95 12.48
N GLN A 22 -6.02 -7.52 11.38
CA GLN A 22 -5.13 -8.10 10.39
C GLN A 22 -4.29 -6.94 9.85
N GLU A 23 -3.06 -6.89 10.34
CA GLU A 23 -2.08 -5.89 9.97
C GLU A 23 -1.80 -6.04 8.46
N VAL A 24 -2.10 -4.98 7.70
CA VAL A 24 -1.81 -4.96 6.27
C VAL A 24 -0.30 -4.85 6.12
N ASN A 25 0.34 -5.89 5.61
CA ASN A 25 1.80 -5.92 5.47
C ASN A 25 2.19 -5.65 4.01
N ILE A 26 3.03 -4.65 3.80
CA ILE A 26 3.57 -4.30 2.49
C ILE A 26 5.02 -4.79 2.44
N LYS A 27 5.34 -5.65 1.46
CA LYS A 27 6.72 -5.99 1.14
C LYS A 27 7.08 -5.33 -0.17
N MET A 28 8.16 -4.56 -0.17
CA MET A 28 8.72 -3.97 -1.38
C MET A 28 10.04 -4.65 -1.69
N ASN A 29 10.17 -5.14 -2.91
CA ASN A 29 11.44 -5.65 -3.41
C ASN A 29 12.05 -4.57 -4.31
N VAL A 30 13.06 -3.89 -3.79
CA VAL A 30 13.85 -2.87 -4.48
C VAL A 30 15.32 -3.23 -4.31
N PRO A 31 16.14 -3.24 -5.37
CA PRO A 31 17.57 -3.49 -5.23
C PRO A 31 18.24 -2.37 -4.40
N GLU A 32 19.17 -2.74 -3.52
CA GLU A 32 19.92 -1.80 -2.67
C GLU A 32 20.75 -0.79 -3.48
N HIS A 33 21.13 -1.15 -4.70
CA HIS A 33 21.92 -0.31 -5.60
C HIS A 33 21.23 -0.16 -6.96
N ILE A 34 21.08 1.09 -7.38
CA ILE A 34 20.52 1.48 -8.66
C ILE A 34 21.60 2.17 -9.48
N GLN A 35 21.86 1.67 -10.69
CA GLN A 35 22.75 2.36 -11.61
C GLN A 35 22.02 3.56 -12.24
N ALA A 36 22.65 4.73 -12.22
CA ALA A 36 22.08 5.89 -12.89
C ALA A 36 21.95 5.64 -14.40
N GLY A 37 20.78 5.93 -14.97
CA GLY A 37 20.47 5.69 -16.38
C GLY A 37 19.92 4.31 -16.70
N SER A 38 19.68 3.44 -15.71
CA SER A 38 19.03 2.14 -15.90
C SER A 38 17.58 2.13 -15.44
N ASP A 39 16.81 1.25 -16.07
CA ASP A 39 15.47 0.89 -15.67
C ASP A 39 15.51 -0.24 -14.63
N ILE A 40 14.67 -0.12 -13.61
CA ILE A 40 14.58 -1.08 -12.52
C ILE A 40 13.12 -1.42 -12.28
N THR A 41 12.84 -2.71 -12.17
CA THR A 41 11.52 -3.19 -11.80
C THR A 41 11.39 -3.19 -10.28
N VAL A 42 10.36 -2.51 -9.79
CA VAL A 42 9.95 -2.54 -8.38
C VAL A 42 8.72 -3.42 -8.27
N GLU A 43 8.78 -4.35 -7.32
CA GLU A 43 7.68 -5.24 -6.99
C GLU A 43 7.16 -4.93 -5.59
N ILE A 44 5.84 -4.77 -5.49
CA ILE A 44 5.12 -4.58 -4.24
C ILE A 44 4.19 -5.77 -4.04
N GLU A 45 4.35 -6.46 -2.92
CA GLU A 45 3.44 -7.49 -2.45
C GLU A 45 2.65 -6.95 -1.25
N LEU A 46 1.37 -6.73 -1.47
CA LEU A 46 0.41 -6.30 -0.46
C LEU A 46 -0.29 -7.52 0.14
N ASN A 47 -0.03 -7.80 1.41
CA ASN A 47 -0.74 -8.82 2.18
C ASN A 47 -1.93 -8.17 2.90
N LYS A 48 -3.15 -8.40 2.40
CA LYS A 48 -4.38 -7.77 2.91
C LYS A 48 -5.32 -8.73 3.66
N GLY A 49 -5.01 -10.03 3.66
CA GLY A 49 -5.90 -11.05 4.22
C GLY A 49 -7.23 -11.08 3.46
N GLU A 50 -8.34 -11.09 4.19
CA GLU A 50 -9.69 -11.14 3.58
C GLU A 50 -10.27 -9.75 3.29
N ARG A 51 -9.51 -8.68 3.49
CA ARG A 51 -9.99 -7.31 3.26
C ARG A 51 -10.24 -7.06 1.77
N GLY A 52 -11.43 -6.57 1.44
CA GLY A 52 -11.80 -6.09 0.11
C GLY A 52 -11.98 -4.58 0.10
N GLY A 53 -12.66 -4.07 -0.91
CA GLY A 53 -13.09 -2.66 -0.96
C GLY A 53 -12.09 -1.74 -1.64
N LEU A 54 -12.21 -0.44 -1.33
CA LEU A 54 -11.42 0.62 -1.93
C LEU A 54 -10.07 0.72 -1.21
N ALA A 55 -8.99 0.79 -1.99
CA ALA A 55 -7.66 0.98 -1.44
C ALA A 55 -6.85 2.00 -2.24
N ARG A 56 -5.92 2.65 -1.57
CA ARG A 56 -4.98 3.58 -2.16
C ARG A 56 -3.57 3.27 -1.68
N PHE A 57 -2.64 3.10 -2.62
CA PHE A 57 -1.21 3.11 -2.33
C PHE A 57 -0.60 4.44 -2.77
N GLN A 58 0.26 5.00 -1.94
CA GLN A 58 1.03 6.20 -2.29
C GLN A 58 2.50 6.04 -1.94
N GLN A 59 3.34 6.57 -2.82
CA GLN A 59 4.79 6.52 -2.64
C GLN A 59 5.44 7.75 -3.25
N GLN A 60 6.21 8.46 -2.42
CA GLN A 60 7.02 9.57 -2.87
C GLN A 60 8.33 9.02 -3.43
N LEU A 61 8.64 9.37 -4.68
CA LEU A 61 9.92 9.08 -5.31
C LEU A 61 10.84 10.31 -5.26
N PRO A 62 12.16 10.08 -5.19
CA PRO A 62 13.17 11.10 -5.45
C PRO A 62 12.97 11.81 -6.79
N LYS A 63 13.43 13.06 -6.85
CA LYS A 63 13.50 13.81 -8.11
C LYS A 63 14.47 13.12 -9.06
N GLY A 64 14.21 13.20 -10.36
CA GLY A 64 15.03 12.55 -11.38
C GLY A 64 14.73 11.06 -11.57
N ILE A 65 13.69 10.54 -10.91
CA ILE A 65 13.12 9.22 -11.20
C ILE A 65 11.79 9.40 -11.93
N THR A 66 11.58 8.61 -12.97
CA THR A 66 10.29 8.47 -13.66
C THR A 66 9.74 7.07 -13.48
N ALA A 67 8.46 6.94 -13.19
CA ALA A 67 7.80 5.65 -12.98
C ALA A 67 6.89 5.28 -14.16
N THR A 68 6.79 3.99 -14.46
CA THR A 68 5.93 3.46 -15.53
C THR A 68 5.23 2.19 -15.07
N ALA A 69 3.92 2.11 -15.31
CA ALA A 69 3.13 0.93 -14.97
C ALA A 69 3.55 -0.30 -15.80
N ILE A 70 3.66 -1.47 -15.14
CA ILE A 70 3.87 -2.76 -15.81
C ILE A 70 2.65 -3.67 -15.56
N ASN A 71 2.37 -3.98 -14.30
CA ASN A 71 1.21 -4.78 -13.89
C ASN A 71 0.68 -4.24 -12.56
N LEU A 72 -0.57 -3.77 -12.55
CA LEU A 72 -1.12 -3.03 -11.42
C LEU A 72 -2.23 -3.76 -10.68
N ALA A 73 -2.50 -5.03 -10.99
CA ALA A 73 -3.58 -5.80 -10.37
C ALA A 73 -4.92 -5.02 -10.30
N ASN A 74 -5.34 -4.47 -11.45
CA ASN A 74 -6.55 -3.65 -11.62
C ASN A 74 -6.56 -2.30 -10.87
N ALA A 75 -5.40 -1.79 -10.44
CA ALA A 75 -5.30 -0.43 -9.93
C ALA A 75 -5.21 0.60 -11.06
N ASP A 76 -5.81 1.75 -10.86
CA ASP A 76 -5.53 2.96 -11.63
C ASP A 76 -4.20 3.56 -11.17
N PHE A 77 -3.28 3.82 -12.11
CA PHE A 77 -1.98 4.42 -11.83
C PHE A 77 -1.91 5.88 -12.25
N SER A 78 -1.37 6.71 -11.35
CA SER A 78 -0.98 8.08 -11.64
C SER A 78 0.42 8.35 -11.09
N PHE A 79 1.20 9.12 -11.86
CA PHE A 79 2.50 9.61 -11.45
C PHE A 79 2.55 11.14 -11.63
N GLU A 80 2.42 11.85 -10.52
CA GLU A 80 2.37 13.31 -10.50
C GLU A 80 3.27 13.85 -9.40
N LYS A 81 4.03 14.91 -9.69
CA LYS A 81 4.92 15.57 -8.71
C LYS A 81 5.87 14.58 -8.01
N ASN A 82 6.42 13.65 -8.78
CA ASN A 82 7.29 12.56 -8.30
C ASN A 82 6.61 11.64 -7.26
N LYS A 83 5.28 11.56 -7.25
CA LYS A 83 4.53 10.67 -6.38
C LYS A 83 3.74 9.66 -7.20
N ILE A 84 3.95 8.39 -6.91
CA ILE A 84 3.10 7.30 -7.40
C ILE A 84 1.82 7.28 -6.56
N THR A 85 0.68 7.21 -7.23
CA THR A 85 -0.61 6.90 -6.61
C THR A 85 -1.24 5.74 -7.36
N LEU A 86 -1.60 4.69 -6.63
CA LEU A 86 -2.41 3.58 -7.13
C LEU A 86 -3.75 3.60 -6.42
N ILE A 87 -4.84 3.47 -7.17
CA ILE A 87 -6.20 3.42 -6.61
C ILE A 87 -6.87 2.13 -7.08
N TRP A 88 -7.34 1.35 -6.11
CA TRP A 88 -8.24 0.23 -6.35
C TRP A 88 -9.65 0.65 -5.98
N LEU A 89 -10.56 0.66 -6.95
CA LEU A 89 -12.00 0.76 -6.65
C LEU A 89 -12.51 -0.51 -5.97
N LYS A 90 -11.97 -1.66 -6.39
CA LYS A 90 -12.17 -2.96 -5.74
C LYS A 90 -10.82 -3.69 -5.71
N LEU A 91 -10.34 -3.99 -4.52
CA LEU A 91 -9.19 -4.87 -4.34
C LEU A 91 -9.48 -6.29 -4.89
N PRO A 92 -8.48 -6.97 -5.48
CA PRO A 92 -8.62 -8.38 -5.88
C PRO A 92 -9.07 -9.27 -4.72
N ASP A 93 -9.79 -10.34 -5.01
CA ASP A 93 -10.30 -11.25 -3.97
C ASP A 93 -9.16 -12.08 -3.33
N GLU A 94 -8.00 -12.15 -3.98
CA GLU A 94 -6.79 -12.80 -3.46
C GLU A 94 -6.28 -12.15 -2.17
N SER A 95 -5.78 -12.95 -1.22
CA SER A 95 -5.24 -12.43 0.04
C SER A 95 -3.93 -11.66 -0.10
N ARG A 96 -3.26 -11.84 -1.24
CA ARG A 96 -2.01 -11.19 -1.63
C ARG A 96 -2.20 -10.54 -2.98
N VAL A 97 -1.87 -9.26 -3.06
CA VAL A 97 -1.96 -8.48 -4.29
C VAL A 97 -0.56 -8.10 -4.70
N LYS A 98 -0.17 -8.48 -5.92
CA LYS A 98 1.15 -8.18 -6.47
C LYS A 98 1.06 -7.07 -7.50
N VAL A 99 1.85 -6.02 -7.29
CA VAL A 99 1.97 -4.87 -8.18
C VAL A 99 3.41 -4.76 -8.66
N VAL A 100 3.58 -4.45 -9.94
CA VAL A 100 4.87 -4.29 -10.58
C VAL A 100 4.87 -2.99 -11.39
N TYR A 101 5.87 -2.16 -11.16
CA TYR A 101 6.12 -0.96 -11.94
C TYR A 101 7.62 -0.79 -12.21
N SER A 102 7.96 -0.08 -13.29
CA SER A 102 9.35 0.28 -13.60
C SER A 102 9.67 1.65 -13.04
N ILE A 103 10.90 1.85 -12.57
CA ILE A 103 11.49 3.15 -12.33
C ILE A 103 12.70 3.32 -13.23
N HIS A 104 12.80 4.48 -13.87
CA HIS A 104 13.98 4.89 -14.62
C HIS A 104 14.70 6.00 -13.83
N ALA A 105 15.93 5.73 -13.42
CA ALA A 105 16.77 6.71 -12.75
C ALA A 105 17.51 7.55 -13.79
N ASN A 106 17.39 8.88 -13.73
CA ASN A 106 18.14 9.75 -14.62
C ASN A 106 19.66 9.57 -14.42
N LYS A 107 20.45 9.66 -15.50
CA LYS A 107 21.92 9.53 -15.52
C LYS A 107 22.67 10.47 -14.56
N HIS A 108 22.06 11.59 -14.20
CA HIS A 108 22.64 12.58 -13.27
C HIS A 108 22.27 12.33 -11.81
N LEU A 109 21.39 11.36 -11.52
CA LEU A 109 20.96 11.05 -10.17
C LEU A 109 22.07 10.31 -9.42
N LYS A 110 22.50 10.86 -8.28
CA LYS A 110 23.53 10.28 -7.40
C LYS A 110 23.15 10.54 -5.95
N GLY A 111 23.48 9.58 -5.08
CA GLY A 111 23.25 9.66 -3.64
C GLY A 111 22.44 8.49 -3.10
N GLU A 112 22.20 8.52 -1.80
CA GLU A 112 21.33 7.57 -1.11
C GLU A 112 19.92 8.15 -1.02
N PHE A 113 18.93 7.31 -1.31
CA PHE A 113 17.53 7.70 -1.28
C PHE A 113 16.71 6.64 -0.56
N SER A 114 15.96 7.05 0.46
CA SER A 114 14.99 6.17 1.11
C SER A 114 13.70 6.16 0.30
N ILE A 115 13.31 4.98 -0.17
CA ILE A 115 12.06 4.76 -0.89
C ILE A 115 11.10 4.04 0.07
N GLY A 116 10.01 4.71 0.46
CA GLY A 116 8.95 4.14 1.29
C GLY A 116 7.61 4.13 0.56
N GLY A 117 6.55 3.70 1.23
CA GLY A 117 5.19 3.88 0.73
C GLY A 117 4.15 3.48 1.76
N GLU A 118 2.94 4.00 1.55
CA GLU A 118 1.83 3.89 2.49
C GLU A 118 0.62 3.32 1.76
N VAL A 119 -0.06 2.36 2.41
CA VAL A 119 -1.35 1.83 1.96
C VAL A 119 -2.45 2.31 2.90
N PHE A 120 -3.53 2.77 2.30
CA PHE A 120 -4.79 3.09 2.96
C PHE A 120 -5.85 2.15 2.39
N ILE A 121 -6.52 1.39 3.26
CA ILE A 121 -7.68 0.54 2.91
C ILE A 121 -8.87 1.07 3.69
N CYS A 122 -9.99 1.31 3.00
CA CYS A 122 -11.24 1.80 3.59
C CYS A 122 -12.22 0.66 3.87
#